data_AF-A0A2V9DLZ3-F1
#
_entry.id   AF-A0A2V9DLZ3-F1
#
_cell.length_a   1.000
_cell.length_b   1.000
_cell.length_c   1.000
_cell.angle_alpha   90.00
_cell.angle_beta   90.00
_cell.angle_gamma   90.00
#
_symmetry.space_group_name_H-M   'P 1'
#
loop_
_entity.id
_entity.type
_entity.pdbx_description
1 polymer ?
#
loop_
_entity_poly.entity_id
_entity_poly.type
_entity_poly.pdbx_seq_one_letter_code
_entity_poly.pdbx_strand_id
1 'polypeptide(L)'
;MRVTGLDLLGQPFWERTATLVVNSHGCQFPSKQKLKKNSWVTLGVTDHQANRLLHSVQARVVCVQPPEARQGFFHIAVELEVPGNVWGVTLPPGDWLPFRKPNPLRTSTTAAEPPKTARAPTASPASVPEAELREGSPSLGGEVGTPSAPPVSEVQEQNHKMVREAASVAVAAETSRLVGELRTQLQEEAKKIVEGMAAAHTDQWVRRAAEKLHEAQQASAKALREHWLESEVQKQNQKMVREAASVAVAAETSRLAGELRTQLQEEAKKIVEGMTAAHTDQWVRRAAEKLHEAQQASAKALHEQWSRKIGLDLQEASEHLAARGAELNHSAESLAARTVEQVQLLLEGTGRDSAARFVSRLQQQLAPLLEHTQQVLTKLEAYKEPAELTLQAHGDHFERTLQQSVLEAAARMQETSRQFEQAIRDRLTKALEELERKGTAAISVMLEGFQAISESYQKEAHSRLQAALEQGTNHLREKAAEIPRLFAAELDDYIRSNTEQVRGLIAELTEEHPSSSRAART
;
A
#
# COMPACT_ATOMS: atom_id res chain seq x y z
N MET A 1 -20.90 -42.20 -17.78
CA MET A 1 -20.60 -42.13 -19.23
C MET A 1 -21.30 -43.27 -19.95
N ARG A 2 -21.65 -43.07 -21.23
CA ARG A 2 -22.21 -44.09 -22.13
C ARG A 2 -21.21 -44.38 -23.24
N VAL A 3 -21.00 -45.64 -23.61
CA VAL A 3 -20.11 -46.04 -24.70
C VAL A 3 -20.89 -46.90 -25.68
N THR A 4 -20.78 -46.61 -26.97
CA THR A 4 -21.32 -47.44 -28.05
C THR A 4 -20.25 -47.72 -29.09
N GLY A 5 -20.16 -48.94 -29.57
CA GLY A 5 -19.17 -49.32 -30.58
C GLY A 5 -19.34 -50.74 -31.04
N LEU A 6 -18.30 -51.27 -31.67
CA LEU A 6 -18.22 -52.67 -32.10
C LEU A 6 -17.23 -53.42 -31.22
N ASP A 7 -17.61 -54.62 -30.77
CA ASP A 7 -16.70 -55.52 -30.05
C ASP A 7 -15.66 -56.18 -30.99
N LEU A 8 -14.82 -57.07 -30.46
CA LEU A 8 -13.87 -57.83 -31.29
C LEU A 8 -14.51 -58.70 -32.38
N LEU A 9 -15.76 -59.12 -32.19
CA LEU A 9 -16.51 -59.94 -33.14
C LEU A 9 -17.30 -59.08 -34.15
N GLY A 10 -17.21 -57.76 -34.04
CA GLY A 10 -17.93 -56.81 -34.89
C GLY A 10 -19.39 -56.63 -34.50
N GLN A 11 -19.82 -57.10 -33.32
CA GLN A 11 -21.17 -56.91 -32.83
C GLN A 11 -21.33 -55.53 -32.19
N PRO A 12 -22.43 -54.80 -32.47
CA PRO A 12 -22.70 -53.54 -31.83
C PRO A 12 -23.00 -53.77 -30.34
N PHE A 13 -22.33 -53.01 -29.48
CA PHE A 13 -22.58 -53.03 -28.05
C PHE A 13 -22.87 -51.62 -27.53
N TRP A 14 -23.54 -51.59 -26.39
CA TRP A 14 -23.79 -50.40 -25.61
C TRP A 14 -23.50 -50.69 -24.14
N GLU A 15 -22.75 -49.82 -23.49
CA GLU A 15 -22.39 -49.98 -22.08
C GLU A 15 -22.45 -48.63 -21.35
N ARG A 16 -22.92 -48.67 -20.09
CA ARG A 16 -22.78 -47.53 -19.16
C ARG A 16 -21.61 -47.83 -18.26
N THR A 17 -20.64 -46.94 -18.26
CA THR A 17 -19.40 -47.11 -17.49
C THR A 17 -18.97 -45.79 -16.86
N ALA A 18 -18.08 -45.88 -15.88
CA ALA A 18 -17.42 -44.75 -15.26
C ALA A 18 -16.10 -44.47 -15.97
N THR A 19 -15.71 -43.21 -16.08
CA THR A 19 -14.36 -42.83 -16.49
C THR A 19 -13.42 -42.96 -15.30
N LEU A 20 -12.29 -43.64 -15.47
CA LEU A 20 -11.25 -43.79 -14.45
C LEU A 20 -10.26 -42.62 -14.51
N VAL A 21 -9.83 -42.28 -15.72
CA VAL A 21 -8.88 -41.19 -15.99
C VAL A 21 -9.41 -40.41 -17.19
N VAL A 22 -9.35 -39.09 -17.12
CA VAL A 22 -9.74 -38.19 -18.23
C VAL A 22 -8.64 -37.17 -18.47
N ASN A 23 -8.42 -36.81 -19.73
CA ASN A 23 -7.60 -35.67 -20.13
C ASN A 23 -8.26 -34.96 -21.33
N SER A 24 -7.62 -33.90 -21.85
CA SER A 24 -8.12 -33.18 -23.02
C SER A 24 -8.18 -34.04 -24.28
N HIS A 25 -7.39 -35.10 -24.37
CA HIS A 25 -7.25 -35.95 -25.54
C HIS A 25 -8.10 -37.22 -25.49
N GLY A 26 -8.69 -37.60 -24.35
CA GLY A 26 -9.14 -38.97 -24.17
C GLY A 26 -9.58 -39.33 -22.75
N CYS A 27 -9.95 -40.59 -22.59
CA CYS A 27 -10.21 -41.17 -21.28
C CYS A 27 -9.88 -42.66 -21.23
N GLN A 28 -9.82 -43.17 -20.01
CA GLN A 28 -9.74 -44.60 -19.72
C GLN A 28 -11.00 -45.04 -18.96
N PHE A 29 -11.57 -46.18 -19.32
CA PHE A 29 -12.75 -46.73 -18.66
C PHE A 29 -12.71 -48.28 -18.62
N PRO A 30 -13.36 -48.91 -17.63
CA PRO A 30 -13.53 -50.34 -17.59
C PRO A 30 -14.70 -50.75 -18.52
N SER A 31 -14.52 -51.85 -19.24
CA SER A 31 -15.49 -52.41 -20.18
C SER A 31 -15.58 -53.92 -19.99
N LYS A 32 -16.78 -54.48 -20.06
CA LYS A 32 -16.95 -55.95 -20.13
C LYS A 32 -16.54 -56.50 -21.48
N GLN A 33 -16.62 -55.68 -22.52
CA GLN A 33 -16.32 -56.07 -23.89
C GLN A 33 -14.86 -55.84 -24.23
N LYS A 34 -14.24 -56.82 -24.89
CA LYS A 34 -12.92 -56.66 -25.49
C LYS A 34 -13.08 -55.94 -26.81
N LEU A 35 -12.38 -54.82 -26.99
CA LEU A 35 -12.43 -54.02 -28.22
C LEU A 35 -11.20 -54.23 -29.07
N LYS A 36 -11.33 -53.95 -30.37
CA LYS A 36 -10.20 -53.98 -31.30
C LYS A 36 -9.40 -52.68 -31.17
N LYS A 37 -8.07 -52.77 -31.07
CA LYS A 37 -7.21 -51.60 -31.14
C LYS A 37 -7.44 -50.86 -32.46
N ASN A 38 -7.46 -49.53 -32.41
CA ASN A 38 -7.81 -48.61 -33.50
C ASN A 38 -9.28 -48.67 -34.00
N SER A 39 -10.19 -49.33 -33.28
CA SER A 39 -11.62 -49.22 -33.58
C SER A 39 -12.21 -47.89 -33.10
N TRP A 40 -13.27 -47.45 -33.76
CA TRP A 40 -14.01 -46.26 -33.39
C TRP A 40 -15.16 -46.59 -32.44
N VAL A 41 -15.30 -45.78 -31.39
CA VAL A 41 -16.38 -45.83 -30.41
C VAL A 41 -16.95 -44.43 -30.22
N THR A 42 -18.23 -44.36 -29.88
CA THR A 42 -18.90 -43.11 -29.55
C THR A 42 -19.09 -43.03 -28.04
N LEU A 43 -18.58 -41.95 -27.44
CA LEU A 43 -18.71 -41.65 -26.02
C LEU A 43 -19.84 -40.63 -25.82
N GLY A 44 -20.84 -41.00 -25.02
CA GLY A 44 -21.86 -40.10 -24.50
C GLY A 44 -21.50 -39.64 -23.09
N VAL A 45 -21.09 -38.39 -22.94
CA VAL A 45 -20.86 -37.76 -21.64
C VAL A 45 -22.21 -37.36 -21.07
N THR A 46 -22.51 -37.81 -19.84
CA THR A 46 -23.79 -37.59 -19.16
C THR A 46 -23.57 -36.75 -17.92
N ASP A 47 -24.45 -35.79 -17.68
CA ASP A 47 -24.45 -35.02 -16.43
C ASP A 47 -24.76 -35.93 -15.23
N HIS A 48 -23.97 -35.78 -14.17
CA HIS A 48 -24.11 -36.52 -12.91
C HIS A 48 -25.42 -36.20 -12.18
N GLN A 49 -26.00 -35.01 -12.35
CA GLN A 49 -27.23 -34.61 -11.63
C GLN A 49 -28.52 -34.78 -12.45
N ALA A 50 -28.48 -34.52 -13.76
CA ALA A 50 -29.68 -34.51 -14.61
C ALA A 50 -29.87 -35.80 -15.46
N ASN A 51 -28.93 -36.75 -15.43
CA ASN A 51 -28.90 -37.94 -16.30
C ASN A 51 -29.13 -37.63 -17.79
N ARG A 52 -28.83 -36.40 -18.20
CA ARG A 52 -28.99 -35.89 -19.56
C ARG A 52 -27.67 -36.04 -20.30
N LEU A 53 -27.74 -36.46 -21.56
CA LEU A 53 -26.56 -36.55 -22.42
C LEU A 53 -26.12 -35.13 -22.79
N LEU A 54 -24.95 -34.72 -22.29
CA LEU A 54 -24.37 -33.40 -22.53
C LEU A 54 -23.75 -33.35 -23.92
N HIS A 55 -22.85 -34.30 -24.19
CA HIS A 55 -22.05 -34.35 -25.41
C HIS A 55 -21.93 -35.79 -25.92
N SER A 56 -21.92 -35.95 -27.23
CA SER A 56 -21.57 -37.20 -27.91
C SER A 56 -20.34 -36.93 -28.78
N VAL A 57 -19.30 -37.72 -28.57
CA VAL A 57 -18.00 -37.55 -29.25
C VAL A 57 -17.47 -38.88 -29.76
N GLN A 58 -16.82 -38.85 -30.92
CA GLN A 58 -16.11 -39.99 -31.48
C GLN A 58 -14.74 -40.13 -30.83
N ALA A 59 -14.35 -41.37 -30.55
CA ALA A 59 -13.07 -41.69 -29.96
C ALA A 59 -12.51 -42.99 -30.56
N ARG A 60 -11.20 -43.10 -30.63
CA ARG A 60 -10.47 -44.25 -31.16
C ARG A 60 -9.84 -45.04 -30.02
N VAL A 61 -9.97 -46.36 -30.04
CA VAL A 61 -9.35 -47.24 -29.05
C VAL A 61 -7.83 -47.29 -29.25
N VAL A 62 -7.07 -46.78 -28.29
CA VAL A 62 -5.60 -46.73 -28.33
C VAL A 62 -4.99 -47.93 -27.59
N CYS A 63 -5.56 -48.28 -26.44
CA CYS A 63 -5.06 -49.38 -25.61
C CYS A 63 -6.21 -50.21 -25.06
N VAL A 64 -6.00 -51.53 -25.01
CA VAL A 64 -6.90 -52.49 -24.37
C VAL A 64 -6.04 -53.34 -23.45
N GLN A 65 -6.17 -53.11 -22.15
CA GLN A 65 -5.47 -53.89 -21.13
C GLN A 65 -6.39 -55.02 -20.65
N PRO A 66 -5.85 -56.25 -20.49
CA PRO A 66 -6.63 -57.37 -19.97
C PRO A 66 -7.05 -57.12 -18.52
N PRO A 67 -8.15 -57.76 -18.07
CA PRO A 67 -8.58 -57.65 -16.68
C PRO A 67 -7.50 -58.16 -15.74
N GLU A 68 -7.19 -57.41 -14.69
CA GLU A 68 -6.44 -57.94 -13.56
C GLU A 68 -7.26 -59.05 -12.91
N ALA A 69 -6.60 -60.10 -12.41
CA ALA A 69 -7.18 -61.39 -12.01
C ALA A 69 -8.32 -61.31 -10.97
N ARG A 70 -8.64 -60.13 -10.41
CA ARG A 70 -9.72 -59.91 -9.44
C ARG A 70 -10.86 -59.01 -9.94
N GLN A 71 -10.71 -58.26 -11.03
CA GLN A 71 -11.70 -57.23 -11.44
C GLN A 71 -12.56 -57.61 -12.64
N GLY A 72 -12.14 -58.53 -13.52
CA GLY A 72 -13.00 -59.05 -14.60
C GLY A 72 -13.41 -58.06 -15.71
N PHE A 73 -12.93 -56.81 -15.70
CA PHE A 73 -13.17 -55.81 -16.74
C PHE A 73 -11.89 -55.47 -17.51
N PHE A 74 -12.02 -55.25 -18.82
CA PHE A 74 -10.94 -54.72 -19.66
C PHE A 74 -10.78 -53.23 -19.40
N HIS A 75 -9.55 -52.77 -19.25
CA HIS A 75 -9.27 -51.34 -19.15
C HIS A 75 -8.99 -50.79 -20.55
N ILE A 76 -9.89 -49.92 -21.03
CA ILE A 76 -9.85 -49.39 -22.39
C ILE A 76 -9.47 -47.93 -22.34
N ALA A 77 -8.38 -47.58 -23.01
CA ALA A 77 -7.98 -46.20 -23.22
C ALA A 77 -8.39 -45.77 -24.63
N VAL A 78 -9.07 -44.63 -24.72
CA VAL A 78 -9.56 -44.05 -25.97
C VAL A 78 -9.07 -42.62 -26.13
N GLU A 79 -8.79 -42.27 -27.38
CA GLU A 79 -8.39 -40.93 -27.80
C GLU A 79 -9.53 -40.28 -28.59
N LEU A 80 -9.95 -39.09 -28.20
CA LEU A 80 -10.98 -38.30 -28.85
C LEU A 80 -10.53 -37.88 -30.25
N GLU A 81 -11.45 -37.90 -31.21
CA GLU A 81 -11.20 -37.36 -32.56
C GLU A 81 -10.85 -35.86 -32.50
N VAL A 82 -11.56 -35.12 -31.65
CA VAL A 82 -11.34 -33.70 -31.40
C VAL A 82 -11.01 -33.51 -29.92
N PRO A 83 -9.75 -33.19 -29.57
CA PRO A 83 -9.37 -32.91 -28.20
C PRO A 83 -10.10 -31.68 -27.64
N GLY A 84 -10.48 -31.75 -26.37
CA GLY A 84 -11.07 -30.64 -25.65
C GLY A 84 -11.77 -31.05 -24.36
N ASN A 85 -12.29 -30.06 -23.63
CA ASN A 85 -13.02 -30.26 -22.38
C ASN A 85 -14.45 -30.81 -22.60
N VAL A 86 -14.56 -32.00 -23.20
CA VAL A 86 -15.83 -32.73 -23.39
C VAL A 86 -16.47 -33.17 -22.07
N TRP A 87 -15.68 -33.14 -21.00
CA TRP A 87 -16.04 -33.58 -19.66
C TRP A 87 -16.81 -32.52 -18.86
N GLY A 88 -16.78 -31.26 -19.29
CA GLY A 88 -17.45 -30.16 -18.59
C GLY A 88 -16.77 -29.76 -17.28
N VAL A 89 -15.46 -29.96 -17.16
CA VAL A 89 -14.68 -29.53 -15.99
C VAL A 89 -14.68 -28.01 -15.93
N THR A 90 -15.16 -27.42 -14.84
CA THR A 90 -15.35 -25.96 -14.70
C THR A 90 -14.03 -25.18 -14.67
N LEU A 91 -12.97 -25.79 -14.17
CA LEU A 91 -11.61 -25.25 -14.12
C LEU A 91 -10.64 -26.29 -14.70
N PRO A 92 -10.57 -26.44 -16.03
CA PRO A 92 -9.69 -27.43 -16.61
C PRO A 92 -8.23 -26.95 -16.54
N PRO A 93 -7.25 -27.86 -16.49
CA PRO A 93 -5.83 -27.55 -16.67
C PRO A 93 -5.58 -26.68 -17.91
N GLY A 94 -4.54 -25.84 -17.88
CA GLY A 94 -4.28 -24.83 -18.91
C GLY A 94 -4.04 -25.37 -20.33
N ASP A 95 -3.69 -26.66 -20.45
CA ASP A 95 -3.48 -27.39 -21.71
C ASP A 95 -4.78 -27.93 -22.33
N TRP A 96 -5.93 -27.76 -21.69
CA TRP A 96 -7.21 -28.26 -22.19
C TRP A 96 -7.89 -27.28 -23.14
N LEU A 97 -8.11 -27.71 -24.38
CA LEU A 97 -8.80 -26.90 -25.38
C LEU A 97 -10.30 -26.73 -25.01
N PRO A 98 -10.89 -25.55 -25.27
CA PRO A 98 -12.34 -25.35 -25.13
C PRO A 98 -13.08 -26.31 -26.06
N PHE A 99 -14.03 -27.09 -25.53
CA PHE A 99 -14.82 -27.97 -26.37
C PHE A 99 -15.77 -27.14 -27.25
N ARG A 100 -15.50 -27.12 -28.56
CA ARG A 100 -16.41 -26.58 -29.57
C ARG A 100 -17.32 -27.71 -30.03
N LYS A 101 -18.62 -27.62 -29.72
CA LYS A 101 -19.62 -28.58 -30.23
C LYS A 101 -19.49 -28.69 -31.75
N PRO A 102 -19.31 -29.90 -32.31
CA PRO A 102 -19.50 -30.09 -33.75
C PRO A 102 -20.92 -29.64 -34.11
N ASN A 103 -21.02 -28.74 -35.09
CA ASN A 103 -22.30 -28.29 -35.64
C ASN A 103 -23.09 -29.52 -36.13
N PRO A 104 -24.34 -29.76 -35.67
CA PRO A 104 -25.07 -30.97 -36.01
C PRO A 104 -25.68 -30.89 -37.42
N LEU A 105 -24.88 -30.78 -38.48
CA LEU A 105 -25.35 -30.80 -39.86
C LEU A 105 -24.27 -31.33 -40.81
N ARG A 106 -24.10 -32.66 -40.85
CA ARG A 106 -23.61 -33.37 -42.05
C ARG A 106 -24.20 -34.79 -42.09
N THR A 107 -25.51 -34.85 -42.34
CA THR A 107 -26.08 -35.96 -43.11
C THR A 107 -25.89 -35.63 -44.58
N SER A 108 -25.06 -36.42 -45.26
CA SER A 108 -24.96 -36.44 -46.72
C SER A 108 -26.29 -36.92 -47.31
N THR A 109 -27.01 -36.07 -48.04
CA THR A 109 -27.90 -36.49 -49.14
C THR A 109 -28.09 -35.33 -50.12
N THR A 110 -27.75 -35.64 -51.36
CA THR A 110 -27.95 -34.96 -52.63
C THR A 110 -29.40 -34.48 -52.86
N ALA A 111 -29.58 -33.22 -53.29
CA ALA A 111 -30.40 -32.80 -54.45
C ALA A 111 -30.82 -31.32 -54.43
N ALA A 112 -30.56 -30.66 -55.55
CA ALA A 112 -31.32 -29.56 -56.20
C ALA A 112 -31.44 -28.16 -55.55
N GLU A 113 -30.76 -27.20 -56.16
CA GLU A 113 -31.18 -25.80 -56.38
C GLU A 113 -32.37 -25.72 -57.38
N PRO A 114 -33.07 -24.57 -57.65
CA PRO A 114 -33.01 -23.17 -57.13
C PRO A 114 -34.45 -22.53 -56.95
N PRO A 115 -34.78 -21.20 -57.05
CA PRO A 115 -34.08 -19.91 -56.79
C PRO A 115 -34.86 -18.82 -55.96
N LYS A 116 -34.11 -17.80 -55.48
CA LYS A 116 -34.37 -16.32 -55.36
C LYS A 116 -35.66 -15.77 -54.70
N THR A 117 -35.51 -14.87 -53.70
CA THR A 117 -35.80 -13.40 -53.81
C THR A 117 -35.27 -12.57 -52.62
N ALA A 118 -35.06 -11.29 -52.88
CA ALA A 118 -34.35 -10.25 -52.11
C ALA A 118 -35.10 -9.66 -50.90
N ARG A 119 -34.38 -9.01 -49.95
CA ARG A 119 -34.31 -7.53 -49.78
C ARG A 119 -33.52 -7.12 -48.52
N ALA A 120 -32.64 -6.13 -48.67
CA ALA A 120 -32.22 -5.22 -47.59
C ALA A 120 -33.29 -4.12 -47.40
N PRO A 121 -33.25 -3.34 -46.31
CA PRO A 121 -32.71 -1.99 -46.46
C PRO A 121 -31.92 -1.43 -45.27
N THR A 122 -31.00 -0.54 -45.64
CA THR A 122 -30.29 0.50 -44.92
C THR A 122 -31.24 1.60 -44.39
N ALA A 123 -30.90 2.25 -43.27
CA ALA A 123 -30.77 3.72 -43.11
C ALA A 123 -31.06 4.23 -41.67
N SER A 124 -30.07 4.91 -41.09
CA SER A 124 -30.20 6.04 -40.12
C SER A 124 -30.69 7.30 -40.91
N PRO A 125 -31.15 8.45 -40.34
CA PRO A 125 -30.54 9.15 -39.18
C PRO A 125 -31.46 10.06 -38.30
N ALA A 126 -30.85 10.61 -37.25
CA ALA A 126 -31.02 11.94 -36.60
C ALA A 126 -32.39 12.40 -36.04
N SER A 127 -32.37 12.90 -34.79
CA SER A 127 -32.57 14.34 -34.44
C SER A 127 -32.61 14.60 -32.93
N VAL A 128 -32.02 15.72 -32.51
CA VAL A 128 -32.14 16.44 -31.22
C VAL A 128 -33.41 17.34 -31.27
N PRO A 129 -34.02 17.74 -30.14
CA PRO A 129 -33.87 19.11 -29.58
C PRO A 129 -33.73 19.09 -28.03
N GLU A 130 -32.95 19.92 -27.34
CA GLU A 130 -32.87 21.40 -27.19
C GLU A 130 -33.74 21.97 -26.03
N ALA A 131 -33.11 22.88 -25.25
CA ALA A 131 -33.67 23.95 -24.41
C ALA A 131 -34.39 23.55 -23.08
N GLU A 132 -34.31 24.25 -21.94
CA GLU A 132 -33.90 25.63 -21.65
C GLU A 132 -33.87 25.89 -20.11
N LEU A 133 -33.21 27.00 -19.68
CA LEU A 133 -33.54 27.88 -18.53
C LEU A 133 -33.27 27.37 -17.08
N ARG A 134 -32.79 28.14 -16.09
CA ARG A 134 -32.34 29.55 -15.97
C ARG A 134 -31.66 29.77 -14.61
N GLU A 135 -30.89 30.84 -14.57
CA GLU A 135 -30.22 31.54 -13.46
C GLU A 135 -31.06 31.82 -12.19
N GLY A 136 -30.35 32.16 -11.10
CA GLY A 136 -30.86 33.09 -10.09
C GLY A 136 -30.10 33.12 -8.76
N SER A 137 -29.17 34.07 -8.59
CA SER A 137 -28.89 34.65 -7.26
C SER A 137 -30.10 35.45 -6.76
N PRO A 138 -30.16 35.80 -5.46
CA PRO A 138 -29.91 37.21 -5.12
C PRO A 138 -29.19 37.41 -3.77
N SER A 139 -28.81 38.68 -3.57
CA SER A 139 -28.04 39.22 -2.44
C SER A 139 -28.92 40.16 -1.57
N LEU A 140 -28.42 40.46 -0.36
CA LEU A 140 -28.69 41.60 0.55
C LEU A 140 -29.83 41.53 1.60
N GLY A 141 -29.46 41.80 2.87
CA GLY A 141 -30.25 42.67 3.76
C GLY A 141 -30.25 42.39 5.29
N GLY A 142 -29.44 43.15 6.06
CA GLY A 142 -29.68 43.61 7.46
C GLY A 142 -29.32 42.67 8.62
N GLU A 143 -28.90 43.09 9.81
CA GLU A 143 -28.45 44.36 10.40
C GLU A 143 -27.86 44.06 11.81
N VAL A 144 -26.82 44.81 12.21
CA VAL A 144 -26.27 45.16 13.54
C VAL A 144 -26.59 44.32 14.82
N GLY A 145 -25.51 43.99 15.56
CA GLY A 145 -25.55 43.72 17.01
C GLY A 145 -24.26 43.16 17.59
N THR A 146 -23.32 44.02 18.02
CA THR A 146 -22.29 43.68 19.03
C THR A 146 -22.81 44.13 20.41
N PRO A 147 -22.45 43.49 21.54
CA PRO A 147 -21.11 43.72 22.10
C PRO A 147 -20.46 42.55 22.88
N SER A 148 -19.13 42.69 23.00
CA SER A 148 -18.27 42.37 24.14
C SER A 148 -17.51 41.03 24.20
N ALA A 149 -16.19 41.17 24.27
CA ALA A 149 -15.13 40.17 24.40
C ALA A 149 -14.65 40.05 25.87
N PRO A 150 -13.87 38.99 26.19
CA PRO A 150 -12.57 39.19 26.83
C PRO A 150 -11.45 38.29 26.20
N PRO A 151 -10.21 38.32 26.73
CA PRO A 151 -9.01 38.75 26.02
C PRO A 151 -8.42 37.72 25.04
N VAL A 152 -7.90 38.22 23.91
CA VAL A 152 -7.66 37.46 22.67
C VAL A 152 -6.19 37.02 22.48
N SER A 153 -5.26 37.34 23.39
CA SER A 153 -3.83 37.21 23.08
C SER A 153 -3.25 35.79 23.20
N GLU A 154 -3.65 34.96 24.17
CA GLU A 154 -3.10 33.59 24.31
C GLU A 154 -3.79 32.56 23.39
N VAL A 155 -5.10 32.72 23.13
CA VAL A 155 -5.88 31.81 22.28
C VAL A 155 -5.55 31.97 20.80
N GLN A 156 -5.11 33.17 20.37
CA GLN A 156 -4.74 33.44 18.98
C GLN A 156 -3.33 32.93 18.64
N GLU A 157 -2.43 32.89 19.63
CA GLU A 157 -1.08 32.34 19.50
C GLU A 157 -1.08 30.80 19.59
N GLN A 158 -1.90 30.22 20.49
CA GLN A 158 -2.19 28.79 20.48
C GLN A 158 -2.90 28.33 19.20
N ASN A 159 -3.85 29.10 18.66
CA ASN A 159 -4.48 28.77 17.37
C ASN A 159 -3.47 28.82 16.21
N HIS A 160 -2.57 29.81 16.15
CA HIS A 160 -1.56 29.87 15.09
C HIS A 160 -0.56 28.72 15.17
N LYS A 161 -0.16 28.30 16.38
CA LYS A 161 0.73 27.15 16.58
C LYS A 161 0.04 25.83 16.19
N MET A 162 -1.20 25.65 16.61
CA MET A 162 -2.00 24.45 16.32
C MET A 162 -2.40 24.36 14.84
N VAL A 163 -2.68 25.50 14.18
CA VAL A 163 -2.92 25.58 12.72
C VAL A 163 -1.63 25.33 11.93
N ARG A 164 -0.47 25.81 12.40
CA ARG A 164 0.83 25.57 11.73
C ARG A 164 1.30 24.11 11.89
N GLU A 165 1.10 23.50 13.06
CA GLU A 165 1.33 22.06 13.26
C GLU A 165 0.32 21.20 12.51
N ALA A 166 -0.97 21.57 12.50
CA ALA A 166 -1.97 20.86 11.70
C ALA A 166 -1.69 20.99 10.19
N ALA A 167 -1.23 22.15 9.73
CA ALA A 167 -0.84 22.36 8.34
C ALA A 167 0.45 21.60 7.98
N SER A 168 1.45 21.53 8.87
CA SER A 168 2.68 20.76 8.61
C SER A 168 2.42 19.25 8.62
N VAL A 169 1.55 18.77 9.52
CA VAL A 169 1.11 17.37 9.57
C VAL A 169 0.23 17.02 8.36
N ALA A 170 -0.67 17.93 7.94
CA ALA A 170 -1.48 17.72 6.73
C ALA A 170 -0.64 17.72 5.45
N VAL A 171 0.37 18.60 5.35
CA VAL A 171 1.31 18.62 4.22
C VAL A 171 2.23 17.40 4.23
N ALA A 172 2.68 16.94 5.40
CA ALA A 172 3.46 15.70 5.55
C ALA A 172 2.63 14.44 5.22
N ALA A 173 1.35 14.43 5.61
CA ALA A 173 0.42 13.36 5.26
C ALA A 173 0.11 13.34 3.76
N GLU A 174 -0.07 14.51 3.13
CA GLU A 174 -0.33 14.58 1.70
C GLU A 174 0.88 14.29 0.84
N THR A 175 2.08 14.72 1.26
CA THR A 175 3.33 14.33 0.59
C THR A 175 3.58 12.83 0.72
N SER A 176 3.31 12.24 1.89
CA SER A 176 3.39 10.79 2.07
C SER A 176 2.35 10.03 1.25
N ARG A 177 1.14 10.58 1.11
CA ARG A 177 0.07 10.01 0.26
C ARG A 177 0.44 10.06 -1.21
N LEU A 178 0.90 11.21 -1.71
CA LEU A 178 1.35 11.40 -3.10
C LEU A 178 2.57 10.54 -3.43
N VAL A 179 3.51 10.37 -2.49
CA VAL A 179 4.66 9.46 -2.65
C VAL A 179 4.21 8.00 -2.67
N GLY A 180 3.22 7.63 -1.87
CA GLY A 180 2.59 6.31 -1.91
C GLY A 180 1.86 6.04 -3.24
N GLU A 181 1.10 7.01 -3.73
CA GLU A 181 0.40 6.95 -5.02
C GLU A 181 1.39 6.89 -6.20
N LEU A 182 2.47 7.69 -6.16
CA LEU A 182 3.52 7.63 -7.18
C LEU A 182 4.26 6.30 -7.16
N ARG A 183 4.57 5.76 -5.97
CA ARG A 183 5.24 4.46 -5.82
C ARG A 183 4.37 3.31 -6.35
N THR A 184 3.08 3.34 -6.05
CA THR A 184 2.13 2.31 -6.51
C THR A 184 1.89 2.41 -8.03
N GLN A 185 1.78 3.61 -8.59
CA GLN A 185 1.75 3.81 -10.04
C GLN A 185 3.03 3.33 -10.73
N LEU A 186 4.21 3.62 -10.16
CA LEU A 186 5.48 3.17 -10.71
C LEU A 186 5.60 1.65 -10.65
N GLN A 187 5.14 1.01 -9.57
CA GLN A 187 5.12 -0.45 -9.45
C GLN A 187 4.17 -1.08 -10.46
N GLU A 188 2.98 -0.51 -10.68
CA GLU A 188 2.00 -1.10 -11.59
C GLU A 188 2.37 -0.87 -13.06
N GLU A 189 2.94 0.28 -13.42
CA GLU A 189 3.50 0.50 -14.75
C GLU A 189 4.76 -0.34 -15.00
N ALA A 190 5.64 -0.49 -14.00
CA ALA A 190 6.79 -1.40 -14.11
C ALA A 190 6.35 -2.86 -14.32
N LYS A 191 5.34 -3.31 -13.56
CA LYS A 191 4.75 -4.64 -13.71
C LYS A 191 4.10 -4.82 -15.08
N LYS A 192 3.30 -3.85 -15.54
CA LYS A 192 2.63 -3.89 -16.85
C LYS A 192 3.60 -3.86 -18.02
N ILE A 193 4.72 -3.13 -17.90
CA ILE A 193 5.79 -3.10 -18.90
C ILE A 193 6.58 -4.41 -18.91
N VAL A 194 6.88 -4.98 -17.74
CA VAL A 194 7.57 -6.28 -17.62
C VAL A 194 6.68 -7.41 -18.14
N GLU A 195 5.39 -7.44 -17.78
CA GLU A 195 4.41 -8.41 -18.27
C GLU A 195 4.15 -8.23 -19.78
N GLY A 196 4.03 -6.98 -20.26
CA GLY A 196 3.86 -6.68 -21.68
C GLY A 196 5.08 -7.04 -22.54
N MET A 197 6.30 -6.81 -22.05
CA MET A 197 7.52 -7.23 -22.74
C MET A 197 7.74 -8.74 -22.67
N ALA A 198 7.46 -9.38 -21.53
CA ALA A 198 7.53 -10.82 -21.40
C ALA A 198 6.54 -11.49 -22.36
N ALA A 199 5.28 -11.06 -22.38
CA ALA A 199 4.24 -11.57 -23.27
C ALA A 199 4.55 -11.32 -24.74
N ALA A 200 4.98 -10.09 -25.12
CA ALA A 200 5.32 -9.79 -26.51
C ALA A 200 6.57 -10.53 -26.99
N HIS A 201 7.56 -10.73 -26.12
CA HIS A 201 8.76 -11.49 -26.44
C HIS A 201 8.50 -12.99 -26.52
N THR A 202 7.67 -13.55 -25.62
CA THR A 202 7.25 -14.95 -25.71
C THR A 202 6.38 -15.18 -26.94
N ASP A 203 5.46 -14.27 -27.29
CA ASP A 203 4.64 -14.38 -28.48
C ASP A 203 5.48 -14.29 -29.77
N GLN A 204 6.46 -13.39 -29.81
CA GLN A 204 7.34 -13.25 -30.97
C GLN A 204 8.30 -14.45 -31.08
N TRP A 205 8.73 -15.03 -29.97
CA TRP A 205 9.52 -16.26 -29.93
C TRP A 205 8.68 -17.47 -30.36
N VAL A 206 7.45 -17.62 -29.86
CA VAL A 206 6.52 -18.69 -30.26
C VAL A 206 6.21 -18.60 -31.75
N ARG A 207 5.98 -17.39 -32.29
CA ARG A 207 5.75 -17.19 -33.73
C ARG A 207 6.98 -17.56 -34.56
N ARG A 208 8.17 -17.10 -34.19
CA ARG A 208 9.42 -17.45 -34.91
C ARG A 208 9.73 -18.95 -34.81
N ALA A 209 9.49 -19.56 -33.66
CA ALA A 209 9.64 -20.99 -33.46
C ALA A 209 8.64 -21.79 -34.29
N ALA A 210 7.37 -21.36 -34.35
CA ALA A 210 6.34 -21.98 -35.18
C ALA A 210 6.64 -21.85 -36.68
N GLU A 211 7.14 -20.69 -37.11
CA GLU A 211 7.52 -20.43 -38.51
C GLU A 211 8.73 -21.29 -38.91
N LYS A 212 9.76 -21.39 -38.05
CA LYS A 212 10.91 -22.27 -38.26
C LYS A 212 10.55 -23.75 -38.24
N LEU A 213 9.62 -24.15 -37.36
CA LEU A 213 9.11 -25.52 -37.32
C LEU A 213 8.31 -25.83 -38.59
N HIS A 214 7.51 -24.89 -39.10
CA HIS A 214 6.76 -25.07 -40.32
C HIS A 214 7.67 -25.17 -41.55
N GLU A 215 8.70 -24.31 -41.65
CA GLU A 215 9.73 -24.38 -42.69
C GLU A 215 10.47 -25.74 -42.66
N ALA A 216 10.87 -26.21 -41.47
CA ALA A 216 11.53 -27.50 -41.30
C ALA A 216 10.61 -28.69 -41.63
N GLN A 217 9.32 -28.61 -41.27
CA GLN A 217 8.33 -29.61 -41.65
C GLN A 217 8.07 -29.63 -43.16
N GLN A 218 8.05 -28.46 -43.81
CA GLN A 218 7.82 -28.35 -45.24
C GLN A 218 9.04 -28.85 -46.03
N ALA A 219 10.25 -28.53 -45.57
CA ALA A 219 11.50 -29.01 -46.15
C ALA A 219 11.64 -30.54 -46.00
N SER A 220 11.35 -31.10 -44.82
CA SER A 220 11.37 -32.55 -44.60
C SER A 220 10.28 -33.27 -45.40
N ALA A 221 9.07 -32.72 -45.51
CA ALA A 221 8.02 -33.28 -46.36
C ALA A 221 8.39 -33.23 -47.86
N LYS A 222 9.10 -32.20 -48.32
CA LYS A 222 9.60 -32.13 -49.70
C LYS A 222 10.68 -33.18 -49.94
N ALA A 223 11.68 -33.27 -49.06
CA ALA A 223 12.75 -34.27 -49.14
C ALA A 223 12.21 -35.71 -49.12
N LEU A 224 11.21 -35.99 -48.26
CA LEU A 224 10.55 -37.30 -48.22
C LEU A 224 9.81 -37.63 -49.53
N ARG A 225 9.17 -36.65 -50.18
CA ARG A 225 8.50 -36.86 -51.47
C ARG A 225 9.51 -37.12 -52.59
N GLU A 226 10.60 -36.36 -52.65
CA GLU A 226 11.67 -36.55 -53.64
C GLU A 226 12.31 -37.93 -53.48
N HIS A 227 12.68 -38.30 -52.25
CA HIS A 227 13.22 -39.63 -51.96
C HIS A 227 12.21 -40.76 -52.24
N TRP A 228 10.92 -40.54 -52.00
CA TRP A 228 9.89 -41.52 -52.34
C TRP A 228 9.77 -41.73 -53.85
N LEU A 229 9.80 -40.65 -54.64
CA LEU A 229 9.82 -40.72 -56.10
C LEU A 229 11.07 -41.42 -56.62
N GLU A 230 12.24 -41.09 -56.09
CA GLU A 230 13.51 -41.76 -56.43
C GLU A 230 13.47 -43.25 -56.08
N SER A 231 12.95 -43.62 -54.90
CA SER A 231 12.79 -45.01 -54.49
C SER A 231 11.83 -45.77 -55.40
N GLU A 232 10.72 -45.14 -55.81
CA GLU A 232 9.74 -45.78 -56.69
C GLU A 232 10.28 -45.95 -58.11
N VAL A 233 10.99 -44.96 -58.64
CA VAL A 233 11.72 -45.07 -59.91
C VAL A 233 12.80 -46.16 -59.84
N GLN A 234 13.56 -46.23 -58.74
CA GLN A 234 14.58 -47.26 -58.53
C GLN A 234 13.96 -48.66 -58.47
N LYS A 235 12.82 -48.83 -57.79
CA LYS A 235 12.08 -50.11 -57.76
C LYS A 235 11.55 -50.49 -59.13
N GLN A 236 10.98 -49.55 -59.88
CA GLN A 236 10.50 -49.77 -61.25
C GLN A 236 11.65 -50.18 -62.17
N ASN A 237 12.80 -49.52 -62.07
CA ASN A 237 13.98 -49.85 -62.85
C ASN A 237 14.51 -51.25 -62.49
N GLN A 238 14.63 -51.58 -61.20
CA GLN A 238 15.00 -52.93 -60.78
C GLN A 238 14.00 -54.01 -61.25
N LYS A 239 12.69 -53.71 -61.23
CA LYS A 239 11.65 -54.63 -61.71
C LYS A 239 11.81 -54.88 -63.21
N MET A 240 11.95 -53.83 -64.01
CA MET A 240 12.15 -53.91 -65.45
C MET A 240 13.44 -54.67 -65.80
N VAL A 241 14.54 -54.44 -65.07
CA VAL A 241 15.81 -55.17 -65.26
C VAL A 241 15.65 -56.65 -64.91
N ARG A 242 14.95 -56.99 -63.82
CA ARG A 242 14.66 -58.40 -63.45
C ARG A 242 13.77 -59.09 -64.49
N GLU A 243 12.72 -58.41 -64.96
CA GLU A 243 11.82 -58.93 -65.99
C GLU A 243 12.58 -59.16 -67.30
N ALA A 244 13.37 -58.20 -67.76
CA ALA A 244 14.21 -58.34 -68.94
C ALA A 244 15.22 -59.49 -68.81
N ALA A 245 15.87 -59.63 -67.65
CA ALA A 245 16.78 -60.74 -67.38
C ALA A 245 16.05 -62.10 -67.38
N SER A 246 14.85 -62.19 -66.81
CA SER A 246 14.05 -63.42 -66.80
C SER A 246 13.62 -63.84 -68.21
N VAL A 247 13.25 -62.89 -69.06
CA VAL A 247 12.88 -63.12 -70.47
C VAL A 247 14.11 -63.59 -71.26
N ALA A 248 15.27 -62.96 -71.05
CA ALA A 248 16.52 -63.37 -71.70
C ALA A 248 16.93 -64.81 -71.31
N VAL A 249 16.84 -65.17 -70.02
CA VAL A 249 17.14 -66.53 -69.54
C VAL A 249 16.13 -67.54 -70.09
N ALA A 250 14.84 -67.21 -70.15
CA ALA A 250 13.81 -68.08 -70.73
C ALA A 250 14.01 -68.31 -72.25
N ALA A 251 14.42 -67.27 -72.99
CA ALA A 251 14.74 -67.38 -74.40
C ALA A 251 15.97 -68.28 -74.64
N GLU A 252 17.03 -68.11 -73.86
CA GLU A 252 18.27 -68.87 -73.99
C GLU A 252 18.10 -70.35 -73.60
N THR A 253 17.34 -70.62 -72.53
CA THR A 253 16.98 -71.99 -72.14
C THR A 253 16.12 -72.68 -73.20
N SER A 254 15.19 -71.96 -73.82
CA SER A 254 14.38 -72.47 -74.93
C SER A 254 15.23 -72.76 -76.18
N ARG A 255 16.22 -71.91 -76.48
CA ARG A 255 17.19 -72.09 -77.57
C ARG A 255 18.00 -73.37 -77.37
N LEU A 256 18.64 -73.53 -76.21
CA LEU A 256 19.44 -74.71 -75.88
C LEU A 256 18.61 -76.00 -75.86
N ALA A 257 17.37 -75.95 -75.36
CA ALA A 257 16.45 -77.09 -75.40
C ALA A 257 16.03 -77.45 -76.84
N GLY A 258 15.86 -76.44 -77.71
CA GLY A 258 15.64 -76.63 -79.14
C GLY A 258 16.81 -77.34 -79.81
N GLU A 259 18.03 -76.85 -79.58
CA GLU A 259 19.27 -77.45 -80.11
C GLU A 259 19.45 -78.90 -79.65
N LEU A 260 19.28 -79.19 -78.36
CA LEU A 260 19.36 -80.55 -77.83
C LEU A 260 18.31 -81.48 -78.46
N ARG A 261 17.08 -80.99 -78.67
CA ARG A 261 16.02 -81.77 -79.33
C ARG A 261 16.39 -82.10 -80.76
N THR A 262 16.93 -81.14 -81.52
CA THR A 262 17.38 -81.38 -82.90
C THR A 262 18.54 -82.37 -82.97
N GLN A 263 19.51 -82.27 -82.06
CA GLN A 263 20.62 -83.23 -81.97
C GLN A 263 20.12 -84.64 -81.65
N LEU A 264 19.20 -84.79 -80.70
CA LEU A 264 18.60 -86.09 -80.35
C LEU A 264 17.78 -86.68 -81.50
N GLN A 265 17.03 -85.85 -82.24
CA GLN A 265 16.27 -86.31 -83.41
C GLN A 265 17.19 -86.79 -84.54
N GLU A 266 18.28 -86.08 -84.80
CA GLU A 266 19.25 -86.46 -85.84
C GLU A 266 20.01 -87.74 -85.48
N GLU A 267 20.44 -87.88 -84.22
CA GLU A 267 21.08 -89.10 -83.73
C GLU A 267 20.09 -90.29 -83.67
N ALA A 268 18.84 -90.07 -83.27
CA ALA A 268 17.81 -91.10 -83.31
C ALA A 268 17.52 -91.57 -84.74
N LYS A 269 17.49 -90.65 -85.72
CA LYS A 269 17.32 -90.99 -87.14
C LYS A 269 18.47 -91.87 -87.64
N LYS A 270 19.72 -91.49 -87.37
CA LYS A 270 20.91 -92.29 -87.74
C LYS A 270 20.89 -93.70 -87.14
N ILE A 271 20.41 -93.84 -85.90
CA ILE A 271 20.36 -95.14 -85.21
C ILE A 271 19.20 -96.01 -85.73
N VAL A 272 18.03 -95.42 -86.01
CA VAL A 272 16.86 -96.12 -86.57
C VAL A 272 17.13 -96.61 -87.99
N GLU A 273 17.88 -95.86 -88.80
CA GLU A 273 18.35 -96.30 -90.12
C GLU A 273 19.30 -97.52 -90.04
N GLY A 274 19.84 -97.84 -88.85
CA GLY A 274 20.82 -98.92 -88.62
C GLY A 274 20.33 -100.18 -87.87
N MET A 275 19.07 -100.27 -87.38
CA MET A 275 18.62 -101.38 -86.52
C MET A 275 17.21 -101.94 -86.82
N THR A 276 16.95 -103.20 -86.47
CA THR A 276 15.65 -103.88 -86.63
C THR A 276 14.65 -103.52 -85.50
N ALA A 277 13.36 -103.53 -85.84
CA ALA A 277 12.24 -102.94 -85.06
C ALA A 277 12.02 -103.44 -83.62
N ALA A 278 12.64 -104.55 -83.18
CA ALA A 278 12.53 -105.04 -81.80
C ALA A 278 13.56 -104.40 -80.85
N HIS A 279 14.72 -103.96 -81.38
CA HIS A 279 15.77 -103.31 -80.60
C HIS A 279 15.44 -101.82 -80.36
N THR A 280 14.62 -101.21 -81.22
CA THR A 280 14.26 -99.77 -81.16
C THR A 280 13.45 -99.41 -79.92
N ASP A 281 12.45 -100.22 -79.54
CA ASP A 281 11.58 -99.92 -78.40
C ASP A 281 12.30 -99.96 -77.04
N GLN A 282 13.20 -100.92 -76.86
CA GLN A 282 13.98 -101.05 -75.62
C GLN A 282 15.01 -99.92 -75.49
N TRP A 283 15.60 -99.50 -76.61
CA TRP A 283 16.54 -98.39 -76.63
C TRP A 283 15.85 -97.04 -76.36
N VAL A 284 14.68 -96.78 -76.98
CA VAL A 284 13.89 -95.56 -76.75
C VAL A 284 13.51 -95.41 -75.28
N ARG A 285 13.10 -96.50 -74.61
CA ARG A 285 12.77 -96.47 -73.17
C ARG A 285 13.99 -96.12 -72.30
N ARG A 286 15.14 -96.78 -72.54
CA ARG A 286 16.38 -96.50 -71.80
C ARG A 286 16.89 -95.07 -72.04
N ALA A 287 16.77 -94.57 -73.27
CA ALA A 287 17.14 -93.21 -73.62
C ALA A 287 16.22 -92.19 -72.91
N ALA A 288 14.90 -92.43 -72.89
CA ALA A 288 13.95 -91.57 -72.19
C ALA A 288 14.19 -91.54 -70.68
N GLU A 289 14.51 -92.69 -70.07
CA GLU A 289 14.80 -92.80 -68.64
C GLU A 289 16.09 -92.06 -68.27
N LYS A 290 17.16 -92.24 -69.08
CA LYS A 290 18.42 -91.49 -68.90
C LYS A 290 18.25 -89.98 -69.11
N LEU A 291 17.40 -89.58 -70.06
CA LEU A 291 17.07 -88.18 -70.27
C LEU A 291 16.30 -87.60 -69.07
N HIS A 292 15.34 -88.36 -68.51
CA HIS A 292 14.58 -87.93 -67.35
C HIS A 292 15.48 -87.80 -66.10
N GLU A 293 16.37 -88.76 -65.86
CA GLU A 293 17.37 -88.70 -64.79
C GLU A 293 18.29 -87.48 -64.95
N ALA A 294 18.81 -87.23 -66.15
CA ALA A 294 19.67 -86.08 -66.44
C ALA A 294 18.93 -84.75 -66.28
N GLN A 295 17.68 -84.67 -66.76
CA GLN A 295 16.82 -83.49 -66.57
C GLN A 295 16.55 -83.24 -65.09
N GLN A 296 16.20 -84.27 -64.32
CA GLN A 296 15.93 -84.14 -62.89
C GLN A 296 17.17 -83.76 -62.09
N ALA A 297 18.34 -84.32 -62.41
CA ALA A 297 19.62 -83.93 -61.81
C ALA A 297 19.98 -82.47 -62.12
N SER A 298 19.78 -82.04 -63.37
CA SER A 298 20.04 -80.65 -63.77
C SER A 298 19.10 -79.65 -63.09
N ALA A 299 17.80 -79.99 -62.94
CA ALA A 299 16.82 -79.17 -62.25
C ALA A 299 17.15 -79.00 -60.75
N LYS A 300 17.57 -80.07 -60.09
CA LYS A 300 18.02 -80.03 -58.68
C LYS A 300 19.28 -79.17 -58.52
N ALA A 301 20.29 -79.37 -59.38
CA ALA A 301 21.53 -78.60 -59.34
C ALA A 301 21.27 -77.10 -59.54
N LEU A 302 20.40 -76.74 -60.50
CA LEU A 302 19.98 -75.36 -60.70
C LEU A 302 19.24 -74.83 -59.47
N HIS A 303 18.28 -75.58 -58.90
CA HIS A 303 17.54 -75.13 -57.73
C HIS A 303 18.45 -74.87 -56.52
N GLU A 304 19.44 -75.74 -56.27
CA GLU A 304 20.43 -75.56 -55.21
C GLU A 304 21.35 -74.37 -55.48
N GLN A 305 21.73 -74.13 -56.74
CA GLN A 305 22.53 -72.95 -57.11
C GLN A 305 21.74 -71.66 -56.92
N TRP A 306 20.48 -71.61 -57.37
CA TRP A 306 19.61 -70.46 -57.21
C TRP A 306 19.27 -70.19 -55.73
N SER A 307 19.01 -71.22 -54.94
CA SER A 307 18.75 -71.08 -53.50
C SER A 307 19.95 -70.51 -52.76
N ARG A 308 21.17 -70.98 -53.09
CA ARG A 308 22.41 -70.43 -52.54
C ARG A 308 22.60 -68.97 -52.95
N LYS A 309 22.38 -68.64 -54.22
CA LYS A 309 22.51 -67.27 -54.71
C LYS A 309 21.50 -66.32 -54.03
N ILE A 310 20.24 -66.71 -53.94
CA ILE A 310 19.20 -65.92 -53.25
C ILE A 310 19.56 -65.72 -51.78
N GLY A 311 20.11 -66.74 -51.11
CA GLY A 311 20.58 -66.62 -49.73
C GLY A 311 21.69 -65.57 -49.57
N LEU A 312 22.67 -65.57 -50.47
CA LEU A 312 23.76 -64.58 -50.49
C LEU A 312 23.24 -63.17 -50.78
N ASP A 313 22.41 -63.02 -51.83
CA ASP A 313 21.84 -61.72 -52.22
C ASP A 313 20.97 -61.14 -51.09
N LEU A 314 20.23 -61.98 -50.35
CA LEU A 314 19.43 -61.56 -49.20
C LEU A 314 20.30 -61.11 -48.03
N GLN A 315 21.41 -61.82 -47.77
CA GLN A 315 22.35 -61.46 -46.73
C GLN A 315 23.02 -60.12 -47.05
N GLU A 316 23.53 -59.94 -48.28
CA GLU A 316 24.12 -58.69 -48.74
C GLU A 316 23.13 -57.52 -48.66
N ALA A 317 21.86 -57.73 -49.08
CA ALA A 317 20.82 -56.72 -48.93
C ALA A 317 20.53 -56.37 -47.46
N SER A 318 20.56 -57.36 -46.56
CA SER A 318 20.34 -57.14 -45.13
C SER A 318 21.48 -56.33 -44.48
N GLU A 319 22.73 -56.63 -44.86
CA GLU A 319 23.93 -55.90 -44.40
C GLU A 319 23.89 -54.46 -44.92
N HIS A 320 23.52 -54.25 -46.18
CA HIS A 320 23.31 -52.93 -46.75
C HIS A 320 22.24 -52.11 -46.03
N LEU A 321 21.10 -52.74 -45.69
CA LEU A 321 20.03 -52.08 -44.94
C LEU A 321 20.47 -51.73 -43.51
N ALA A 322 21.23 -52.61 -42.86
CA ALA A 322 21.77 -52.35 -41.52
C ALA A 322 22.77 -51.19 -41.54
N ALA A 323 23.70 -51.16 -42.51
CA ALA A 323 24.64 -50.07 -42.69
C ALA A 323 23.92 -48.73 -42.95
N ARG A 324 22.92 -48.73 -43.84
CA ARG A 324 22.12 -47.53 -44.12
C ARG A 324 21.31 -47.08 -42.90
N GLY A 325 20.80 -48.01 -42.09
CA GLY A 325 20.13 -47.72 -40.83
C GLY A 325 21.04 -47.03 -39.83
N ALA A 326 22.29 -47.49 -39.70
CA ALA A 326 23.30 -46.85 -38.85
C ALA A 326 23.65 -45.44 -39.31
N GLU A 327 23.83 -45.23 -40.62
CA GLU A 327 24.08 -43.90 -41.21
C GLU A 327 22.94 -42.92 -40.95
N LEU A 328 21.69 -43.36 -41.14
CA LEU A 328 20.51 -42.54 -40.90
C LEU A 328 20.37 -42.19 -39.42
N ASN A 329 20.61 -43.15 -38.52
CA ASN A 329 20.56 -42.90 -37.09
C ASN A 329 21.64 -41.90 -36.65
N HIS A 330 22.87 -42.07 -37.12
CA HIS A 330 23.95 -41.13 -36.86
C HIS A 330 23.65 -39.73 -37.41
N SER A 331 23.08 -39.65 -38.61
CA SER A 331 22.64 -38.38 -39.20
C SER A 331 21.55 -37.71 -38.35
N ALA A 332 20.56 -38.47 -37.87
CA ALA A 332 19.50 -37.97 -37.01
C ALA A 332 20.04 -37.46 -35.65
N GLU A 333 20.94 -38.21 -35.02
CA GLU A 333 21.63 -37.80 -33.79
C GLU A 333 22.45 -36.53 -33.99
N SER A 334 23.17 -36.41 -35.11
CA SER A 334 23.97 -35.22 -35.42
C SER A 334 23.12 -33.96 -35.65
N LEU A 335 21.96 -34.12 -36.31
CA LEU A 335 21.01 -33.02 -36.50
C LEU A 335 20.38 -32.63 -35.17
N ALA A 336 20.00 -33.60 -34.34
CA ALA A 336 19.47 -33.33 -33.00
C ALA A 336 20.50 -32.57 -32.14
N ALA A 337 21.75 -33.03 -32.10
CA ALA A 337 22.83 -32.36 -31.36
C ALA A 337 23.03 -30.90 -31.83
N ARG A 338 23.11 -30.67 -33.15
CA ARG A 338 23.25 -29.32 -33.72
C ARG A 338 22.07 -28.41 -33.37
N THR A 339 20.84 -28.94 -33.38
CA THR A 339 19.66 -28.14 -33.00
C THR A 339 19.70 -27.76 -31.53
N VAL A 340 20.17 -28.65 -30.64
CA VAL A 340 20.32 -28.37 -29.21
C VAL A 340 21.38 -27.29 -28.97
N GLU A 341 22.54 -27.39 -29.63
CA GLU A 341 23.59 -26.37 -29.53
C GLU A 341 23.12 -25.00 -30.03
N GLN A 342 22.41 -24.94 -31.15
CA GLN A 342 21.84 -23.68 -31.66
C GLN A 342 20.83 -23.07 -30.70
N VAL A 343 19.95 -23.88 -30.11
CA VAL A 343 18.96 -23.39 -29.13
C VAL A 343 19.66 -22.87 -27.88
N GLN A 344 20.68 -23.57 -27.37
CA GLN A 344 21.46 -23.10 -26.21
C GLN A 344 22.17 -21.78 -26.49
N LEU A 345 22.87 -21.66 -27.61
CA LEU A 345 23.57 -20.43 -28.00
C LEU A 345 22.61 -19.24 -28.15
N LEU A 346 21.44 -19.47 -28.77
CA LEU A 346 20.42 -18.44 -28.91
C LEU A 346 19.82 -18.05 -27.55
N LEU A 347 19.55 -19.01 -26.66
CA LEU A 347 19.03 -18.72 -25.33
C LEU A 347 20.01 -17.88 -24.51
N GLU A 348 21.29 -18.26 -24.52
CA GLU A 348 22.34 -17.52 -23.82
C GLU A 348 22.55 -16.12 -24.40
N GLY A 349 22.55 -15.97 -25.73
CA GLY A 349 22.65 -14.66 -26.38
C GLY A 349 21.48 -13.75 -26.01
N THR A 350 20.25 -14.27 -26.07
CA THR A 350 19.04 -13.51 -25.73
C THR A 350 18.98 -13.16 -24.24
N GLY A 351 19.46 -14.07 -23.37
CA GLY A 351 19.61 -13.85 -21.93
C GLY A 351 20.58 -12.71 -21.61
N ARG A 352 21.77 -12.69 -22.25
CA ARG A 352 22.74 -11.59 -22.07
C ARG A 352 22.19 -10.26 -22.58
N ASP A 353 21.55 -10.24 -23.74
CA ASP A 353 20.99 -9.01 -24.32
C ASP A 353 19.81 -8.43 -23.53
N SER A 354 18.98 -9.29 -22.94
CA SER A 354 17.87 -8.85 -22.09
C SER A 354 18.37 -8.32 -20.74
N ALA A 355 19.37 -8.96 -20.14
CA ALA A 355 20.03 -8.48 -18.93
C ALA A 355 20.72 -7.12 -19.16
N ALA A 356 21.47 -6.97 -20.26
CA ALA A 356 22.11 -5.70 -20.62
C ALA A 356 21.09 -4.57 -20.79
N ARG A 357 19.99 -4.84 -21.51
CA ARG A 357 18.90 -3.86 -21.70
C ARG A 357 18.19 -3.51 -20.39
N PHE A 358 18.03 -4.46 -19.47
CA PHE A 358 17.45 -4.20 -18.15
C PHE A 358 18.36 -3.31 -17.30
N VAL A 359 19.67 -3.58 -17.28
CA VAL A 359 20.66 -2.76 -16.58
C VAL A 359 20.70 -1.34 -17.12
N SER A 360 20.74 -1.16 -18.45
CA SER A 360 20.73 0.19 -19.05
C SER A 360 19.45 0.96 -18.75
N ARG A 361 18.29 0.29 -18.71
CA ARG A 361 17.02 0.94 -18.36
C ARG A 361 16.95 1.32 -16.89
N LEU A 362 17.43 0.45 -15.99
CA LEU A 362 17.57 0.76 -14.57
C LEU A 362 18.46 1.98 -14.35
N GLN A 363 19.60 2.04 -15.04
CA GLN A 363 20.49 3.20 -14.98
C GLN A 363 19.81 4.47 -15.51
N GLN A 364 19.09 4.40 -16.63
CA GLN A 364 18.32 5.54 -17.17
C GLN A 364 17.23 6.04 -16.23
N GLN A 365 16.61 5.16 -15.44
CA GLN A 365 15.54 5.57 -14.51
C GLN A 365 16.07 6.02 -13.14
N LEU A 366 17.18 5.46 -12.66
CA LEU A 366 17.75 5.81 -11.36
C LEU A 366 18.60 7.10 -11.41
N ALA A 367 19.26 7.40 -12.53
CA ALA A 367 20.04 8.62 -12.69
C ALA A 367 19.24 9.92 -12.45
N PRO A 368 18.06 10.15 -13.06
CA PRO A 368 17.29 11.36 -12.81
C PRO A 368 16.70 11.42 -11.40
N LEU A 369 16.40 10.27 -10.78
CA LEU A 369 15.96 10.23 -9.38
C LEU A 369 17.08 10.62 -8.42
N LEU A 370 18.30 10.13 -8.65
CA LEU A 370 19.47 10.52 -7.87
C LEU A 370 19.75 12.02 -8.04
N GLU A 371 19.74 12.55 -9.27
CA GLU A 371 19.87 13.99 -9.51
C GLU A 371 18.77 14.79 -8.81
N HIS A 372 17.52 14.33 -8.86
CA HIS A 372 16.42 15.01 -8.19
C HIS A 372 16.59 15.01 -6.65
N THR A 373 17.01 13.89 -6.05
CA THR A 373 17.30 13.84 -4.61
C THR A 373 18.45 14.75 -4.22
N GLN A 374 19.46 14.89 -5.07
CA GLN A 374 20.60 15.79 -4.85
C GLN A 374 20.19 17.26 -5.00
N GLN A 375 19.28 17.57 -5.94
CA GLN A 375 18.65 18.88 -6.06
C GLN A 375 17.74 19.22 -4.88
N VAL A 376 17.03 18.25 -4.31
CA VAL A 376 16.21 18.45 -3.10
C VAL A 376 17.10 18.69 -1.88
N LEU A 377 18.19 17.94 -1.74
CA LEU A 377 19.15 18.12 -0.64
C LEU A 377 19.78 19.52 -0.68
N THR A 378 20.24 19.96 -1.85
CA THR A 378 20.81 21.30 -2.05
C THR A 378 19.79 22.41 -1.84
N LYS A 379 18.53 22.20 -2.24
CA LYS A 379 17.43 23.14 -1.91
C LYS A 379 17.16 23.19 -0.41
N LEU A 380 17.17 22.06 0.29
CA LEU A 380 16.95 22.00 1.74
C LEU A 380 18.09 22.69 2.51
N GLU A 381 19.34 22.49 2.08
CA GLU A 381 20.49 23.23 2.60
C GLU A 381 20.36 24.74 2.33
N ALA A 382 19.87 25.15 1.16
CA ALA A 382 19.60 26.55 0.85
C ALA A 382 18.43 27.15 1.65
N TYR A 383 17.49 26.34 2.14
CA TYR A 383 16.41 26.78 3.05
C TYR A 383 16.86 26.84 4.52
N LYS A 384 17.91 26.10 4.90
CA LYS A 384 18.46 26.09 6.26
C LYS A 384 19.07 27.44 6.64
N GLU A 385 19.89 28.03 5.76
CA GLU A 385 20.57 29.32 6.02
C GLU A 385 19.59 30.48 6.29
N PRO A 386 18.53 30.72 5.47
CA PRO A 386 17.51 31.72 5.78
C PRO A 386 16.73 31.42 7.05
N ALA A 387 16.45 30.14 7.34
CA ALA A 387 15.73 29.75 8.54
C ALA A 387 16.55 30.06 9.81
N GLU A 388 17.85 29.77 9.80
CA GLU A 388 18.77 30.11 10.90
C GLU A 388 18.91 31.63 11.07
N LEU A 389 19.04 32.38 9.97
CA LEU A 389 19.00 33.85 9.99
C LEU A 389 17.71 34.41 10.56
N THR A 390 16.55 33.85 10.20
CA THR A 390 15.27 34.30 10.78
C THR A 390 15.15 33.93 12.25
N LEU A 391 15.59 32.76 12.68
CA LEU A 391 15.60 32.35 14.10
C LEU A 391 16.51 33.25 14.92
N GLN A 392 17.70 33.58 14.40
CA GLN A 392 18.62 34.50 15.05
C GLN A 392 18.03 35.92 15.12
N ALA A 393 17.41 36.41 14.05
CA ALA A 393 16.73 37.71 14.05
C ALA A 393 15.56 37.77 15.05
N HIS A 394 14.79 36.67 15.19
CA HIS A 394 13.73 36.57 16.21
C HIS A 394 14.34 36.51 17.63
N GLY A 395 15.44 35.79 17.82
CA GLY A 395 16.19 35.75 19.09
C GLY A 395 16.67 37.13 19.52
N ASP A 396 17.34 37.86 18.62
CA ASP A 396 17.83 39.22 18.86
C ASP A 396 16.68 40.20 19.11
N HIS A 397 15.54 40.01 18.43
CA HIS A 397 14.37 40.84 18.63
C HIS A 397 13.71 40.58 19.99
N PHE A 398 13.59 39.31 20.38
CA PHE A 398 13.08 38.92 21.69
C PHE A 398 13.98 39.44 22.81
N GLU A 399 15.30 39.31 22.68
CA GLU A 399 16.25 39.83 23.66
C GLU A 399 16.16 41.36 23.80
N ARG A 400 16.10 42.10 22.68
CA ARG A 400 15.88 43.56 22.71
C ARG A 400 14.56 43.94 23.37
N THR A 401 13.49 43.19 23.10
CA THR A 401 12.17 43.45 23.69
C THR A 401 12.18 43.16 25.20
N LEU A 402 12.83 42.08 25.63
CA LEU A 402 13.03 41.77 27.04
C LEU A 402 13.85 42.87 27.73
N GLN A 403 14.98 43.28 27.18
CA GLN A 403 15.80 44.38 27.71
C GLN A 403 14.98 45.67 27.83
N GLN A 404 14.19 46.01 26.81
CA GLN A 404 13.32 47.18 26.84
C GLN A 404 12.25 47.08 27.94
N SER A 405 11.57 45.94 28.08
CA SER A 405 10.58 45.74 29.14
C SER A 405 11.18 45.81 30.55
N VAL A 406 12.41 45.32 30.74
CA VAL A 406 13.14 45.42 32.01
C VAL A 406 13.49 46.87 32.31
N LEU A 407 13.96 47.64 31.32
CA LEU A 407 14.23 49.06 31.46
C LEU A 407 12.95 49.85 31.78
N GLU A 408 11.84 49.55 31.11
CA GLU A 408 10.54 50.16 31.38
C GLU A 408 10.02 49.82 32.79
N ALA A 409 10.17 48.56 33.23
CA ALA A 409 9.81 48.15 34.59
C ALA A 409 10.68 48.85 35.64
N ALA A 410 11.99 48.99 35.40
CA ALA A 410 12.90 49.72 36.27
C ALA A 410 12.54 51.21 36.34
N ALA A 411 12.23 51.85 35.20
CA ALA A 411 11.78 53.23 35.15
C ALA A 411 10.45 53.45 35.90
N ARG A 412 9.48 52.53 35.72
CA ARG A 412 8.23 52.55 36.50
C ARG A 412 8.48 52.39 37.99
N MET A 413 9.37 51.48 38.38
CA MET A 413 9.71 51.27 39.79
C MET A 413 10.38 52.52 40.39
N GLN A 414 11.29 53.15 39.66
CA GLN A 414 11.94 54.39 40.09
C GLN A 414 10.92 55.53 40.25
N GLU A 415 9.96 55.66 39.31
CA GLU A 415 8.89 56.65 39.40
C GLU A 415 7.97 56.38 40.61
N THR A 416 7.60 55.12 40.87
CA THR A 416 6.81 54.78 42.07
C THR A 416 7.56 55.06 43.37
N SER A 417 8.89 54.82 43.41
CA SER A 417 9.72 55.16 44.57
C SER A 417 9.77 56.67 44.79
N ARG A 418 9.93 57.45 43.71
CA ARG A 418 9.92 58.91 43.76
C ARG A 418 8.57 59.46 44.24
N GLN A 419 7.47 58.89 43.76
CA GLN A 419 6.11 59.25 44.21
C GLN A 419 5.91 58.91 45.68
N PHE A 420 6.40 57.76 46.15
CA PHE A 420 6.34 57.38 47.55
C PHE A 420 7.18 58.31 48.45
N GLU A 421 8.41 58.64 48.04
CA GLU A 421 9.24 59.62 48.73
C GLU A 421 8.56 60.99 48.81
N GLN A 422 7.95 61.45 47.71
CA GLN A 422 7.21 62.71 47.70
C GLN A 422 6.02 62.66 48.65
N ALA A 423 5.24 61.57 48.66
CA ALA A 423 4.12 61.39 49.57
C ALA A 423 4.56 61.37 51.05
N ILE A 424 5.71 60.77 51.36
CA ILE A 424 6.31 60.83 52.71
C ILE A 424 6.68 62.26 53.05
N ARG A 425 7.38 62.98 52.16
CA ARG A 425 7.78 64.37 52.39
C ARG A 425 6.57 65.25 52.63
N ASP A 426 5.54 65.16 51.80
CA ASP A 426 4.31 65.94 51.94
C ASP A 426 3.59 65.64 53.27
N ARG A 427 3.59 64.37 53.69
CA ARG A 427 2.99 63.96 54.98
C ARG A 427 3.80 64.47 56.18
N LEU A 428 5.13 64.48 56.08
CA LEU A 428 6.01 65.06 57.10
C LEU A 428 5.82 66.57 57.19
N THR A 429 5.76 67.28 56.07
CA THR A 429 5.51 68.74 56.05
C THR A 429 4.17 69.07 56.68
N LYS A 430 3.10 68.35 56.34
CA LYS A 430 1.78 68.53 56.97
C LYS A 430 1.81 68.26 58.48
N ALA A 431 2.54 67.25 58.93
CA ALA A 431 2.66 66.95 60.36
C ALA A 431 3.44 68.04 61.11
N LEU A 432 4.47 68.62 60.48
CA LEU A 432 5.20 69.76 61.03
C LEU A 432 4.32 71.00 61.12
N GLU A 433 3.57 71.33 60.07
CA GLU A 433 2.59 72.43 60.09
C GLU A 433 1.52 72.22 61.16
N GLU A 434 1.01 71.00 61.33
CA GLU A 434 0.03 70.69 62.37
C GLU A 434 0.63 70.81 63.78
N LEU A 435 1.90 70.40 63.96
CA LEU A 435 2.62 70.54 65.22
C LEU A 435 2.87 72.01 65.55
N GLU A 436 3.30 72.83 64.59
CA GLU A 436 3.46 74.27 64.77
C GLU A 436 2.12 74.94 65.08
N ARG A 437 1.03 74.55 64.40
CA ARG A 437 -0.31 75.06 64.67
C ARG A 437 -0.80 74.68 66.07
N LYS A 438 -0.54 73.45 66.53
CA LYS A 438 -0.87 73.01 67.89
C LYS A 438 0.02 73.68 68.94
N GLY A 439 1.31 73.86 68.63
CA GLY A 439 2.28 74.53 69.49
C GLY A 439 1.93 76.00 69.70
N THR A 440 1.62 76.72 68.62
CA THR A 440 1.15 78.11 68.68
C THR A 440 -0.16 78.23 69.46
N ALA A 441 -1.14 77.35 69.22
CA ALA A 441 -2.37 77.31 70.01
C ALA A 441 -2.12 77.05 71.51
N ALA A 442 -1.24 76.11 71.85
CA ALA A 442 -0.88 75.83 73.25
C ALA A 442 -0.15 77.01 73.91
N ILE A 443 0.75 77.68 73.19
CA ILE A 443 1.42 78.89 73.66
C ILE A 443 0.41 80.01 73.91
N SER A 444 -0.56 80.22 73.01
CA SER A 444 -1.64 81.20 73.20
C SER A 444 -2.46 80.89 74.47
N VAL A 445 -2.86 79.63 74.68
CA VAL A 445 -3.60 79.21 75.90
C VAL A 445 -2.77 79.43 77.16
N MET A 446 -1.46 79.14 77.13
CA MET A 446 -0.59 79.41 78.27
C MET A 446 -0.42 80.91 78.53
N LEU A 447 -0.28 81.73 77.48
CA LEU A 447 -0.22 83.20 77.60
C LEU A 447 -1.50 83.78 78.20
N GLU A 448 -2.66 83.31 77.74
CA GLU A 448 -3.97 83.67 78.32
C GLU A 448 -4.06 83.26 79.79
N GLY A 449 -3.58 82.06 80.14
CA GLY A 449 -3.51 81.59 81.52
C GLY A 449 -2.58 82.45 82.40
N PHE A 450 -1.40 82.81 81.90
CA PHE A 450 -0.47 83.71 82.59
C PHE A 450 -1.06 85.11 82.77
N GLN A 451 -1.76 85.64 81.76
CA GLN A 451 -2.48 86.92 81.87
C GLN A 451 -3.56 86.85 82.95
N ALA A 452 -4.39 85.80 82.96
CA ALA A 452 -5.41 85.61 83.97
C ALA A 452 -4.82 85.52 85.40
N ILE A 453 -3.70 84.80 85.57
CA ILE A 453 -2.98 84.72 86.86
C ILE A 453 -2.41 86.09 87.24
N SER A 454 -1.84 86.84 86.30
CA SER A 454 -1.31 88.17 86.54
C SER A 454 -2.39 89.17 86.97
N GLU A 455 -3.55 89.15 86.31
CA GLU A 455 -4.71 89.96 86.67
C GLU A 455 -5.26 89.60 88.07
N SER A 456 -5.30 88.31 88.40
CA SER A 456 -5.64 87.83 89.74
C SER A 456 -4.70 88.39 90.80
N TYR A 457 -3.39 88.31 90.58
CA TYR A 457 -2.37 88.86 91.49
C TYR A 457 -2.49 90.39 91.63
N GLN A 458 -2.75 91.11 90.55
CA GLN A 458 -2.99 92.56 90.60
C GLN A 458 -4.23 92.90 91.42
N LYS A 459 -5.36 92.20 91.20
CA LYS A 459 -6.59 92.39 91.97
C LYS A 459 -6.38 92.11 93.46
N GLU A 460 -5.63 91.07 93.80
CA GLU A 460 -5.31 90.74 95.19
C GLU A 460 -4.36 91.76 95.83
N ALA A 461 -3.34 92.24 95.11
CA ALA A 461 -2.46 93.32 95.60
C ALA A 461 -3.25 94.62 95.83
N HIS A 462 -4.18 94.95 94.93
CA HIS A 462 -5.07 96.10 95.09
C HIS A 462 -5.99 95.97 96.30
N SER A 463 -6.60 94.80 96.51
CA SER A 463 -7.48 94.59 97.68
C SER A 463 -6.69 94.67 98.99
N ARG A 464 -5.47 94.13 99.04
CA ARG A 464 -4.59 94.21 100.21
C ARG A 464 -4.16 95.64 100.52
N LEU A 465 -3.82 96.45 99.50
CA LEU A 465 -3.50 97.86 99.69
C LEU A 465 -4.73 98.65 100.16
N GLN A 466 -5.91 98.38 99.61
CA GLN A 466 -7.15 99.02 100.02
C GLN A 466 -7.52 98.67 101.48
N ALA A 467 -7.38 97.40 101.87
CA ALA A 467 -7.56 96.96 103.25
C ALA A 467 -6.60 97.67 104.22
N ALA A 468 -5.32 97.84 103.84
CA ALA A 468 -4.33 98.56 104.66
C ALA A 468 -4.66 100.06 104.81
N LEU A 469 -5.17 100.69 103.75
CA LEU A 469 -5.63 102.08 103.77
C LEU A 469 -6.86 102.28 104.68
N GLU A 470 -7.83 101.36 104.61
CA GLU A 470 -8.99 101.37 105.50
C GLU A 470 -8.59 101.14 106.97
N GLN A 471 -7.61 100.25 107.21
CA GLN A 471 -7.10 100.01 108.56
C GLN A 471 -6.37 101.25 109.13
N GLY A 472 -5.57 101.94 108.31
CA GLY A 472 -4.87 103.18 108.71
C GLY A 472 -5.81 104.36 108.96
N THR A 473 -6.86 104.51 108.15
CA THR A 473 -7.87 105.56 108.35
C THR A 473 -8.74 105.32 109.57
N ASN A 474 -9.08 104.07 109.89
CA ASN A 474 -9.78 103.72 111.12
C ASN A 474 -8.90 103.97 112.36
N HIS A 475 -7.60 103.66 112.30
CA HIS A 475 -6.68 103.91 113.41
C HIS A 475 -6.51 105.41 113.71
N LEU A 476 -6.44 106.26 112.66
CA LEU A 476 -6.41 107.72 112.83
C LEU A 476 -7.71 108.26 113.43
N ARG A 477 -8.86 107.69 113.05
CA ARG A 477 -10.18 108.08 113.60
C ARG A 477 -10.30 107.73 115.09
N GLU A 478 -9.81 106.57 115.50
CA GLU A 478 -9.74 106.18 116.92
C GLU A 478 -8.83 107.11 117.73
N LYS A 479 -7.64 107.43 117.21
CA LYS A 479 -6.70 108.35 117.88
C LYS A 479 -7.23 109.77 118.02
N ALA A 480 -7.99 110.26 117.02
CA ALA A 480 -8.64 111.58 117.10
C ALA A 480 -9.77 111.63 118.14
N ALA A 481 -10.37 110.49 118.50
CA ALA A 481 -11.43 110.40 119.50
C ALA A 481 -10.91 110.23 120.95
N GLU A 482 -9.66 109.78 121.14
CA GLU A 482 -9.04 109.66 122.48
C GLU A 482 -8.57 111.00 123.06
N ILE A 483 -8.09 111.92 122.22
CA ILE A 483 -7.51 113.21 122.66
C ILE A 483 -8.53 114.10 123.42
N PRO A 484 -9.79 114.24 122.99
CA PRO A 484 -10.79 115.01 123.73
C PRO A 484 -11.24 114.34 125.04
N ARG A 485 -11.16 113.00 125.12
CA ARG A 485 -11.56 112.23 126.31
C ARG A 485 -10.56 112.36 127.46
N LEU A 486 -9.27 112.37 127.16
CA LEU A 486 -8.22 112.59 128.16
C LEU A 486 -8.26 114.01 128.73
N PHE A 487 -8.52 115.01 127.88
CA PHE A 487 -8.66 116.41 128.31
C PHE A 487 -9.88 116.65 129.22
N ALA A 488 -11.00 115.95 128.98
CA ALA A 488 -12.19 116.06 129.81
C ALA A 488 -12.01 115.41 131.20
N ALA A 489 -11.24 114.33 131.29
CA ALA A 489 -10.99 113.63 132.56
C ALA A 489 -10.07 114.43 133.50
N GLU A 490 -9.05 115.11 132.99
CA GLU A 490 -8.15 115.93 133.83
C GLU A 490 -8.83 117.20 134.38
N LEU A 491 -9.78 117.77 133.64
CA LEU A 491 -10.52 118.98 134.05
C LEU A 491 -11.51 118.69 135.21
N ASP A 492 -12.14 117.52 135.18
CA ASP A 492 -13.07 117.08 136.24
C ASP A 492 -12.37 116.75 137.57
N ASP A 493 -11.14 116.22 137.53
CA ASP A 493 -10.35 115.93 138.74
C ASP A 493 -9.80 117.21 139.39
N TYR A 494 -9.41 118.21 138.59
CA TYR A 494 -8.92 119.50 139.10
C TYR A 494 -10.02 120.29 139.84
N ILE A 495 -11.25 120.30 139.30
CA ILE A 495 -12.39 121.02 139.90
C ILE A 495 -12.81 120.37 141.23
N ARG A 496 -12.83 119.03 141.28
CA ARG A 496 -13.27 118.26 142.46
C ARG A 496 -12.34 118.44 143.66
N SER A 497 -11.02 118.40 143.42
CA SER A 497 -10.00 118.58 144.45
C SER A 497 -10.09 119.96 145.13
N ASN A 498 -10.32 121.02 144.35
CA ASN A 498 -10.38 122.39 144.87
C ASN A 498 -11.68 122.64 145.68
N THR A 499 -12.80 121.99 145.30
CA THR A 499 -14.06 122.09 146.06
C THR A 499 -14.01 121.41 147.43
N GLU A 500 -13.25 120.32 147.59
CA GLU A 500 -13.10 119.66 148.90
C GLU A 500 -12.20 120.45 149.85
N GLN A 501 -11.18 121.11 149.33
CA GLN A 501 -10.25 121.90 150.16
C GLN A 501 -10.91 123.16 150.75
N VAL A 502 -11.84 123.79 150.02
CA VAL A 502 -12.63 124.93 150.53
C VAL A 502 -13.67 124.48 151.56
N ARG A 503 -14.21 123.26 151.44
CA ARG A 503 -15.17 122.70 152.41
C ARG A 503 -14.51 122.38 153.76
N GLY A 504 -13.26 121.92 153.77
CA GLY A 504 -12.51 121.63 155.00
C GLY A 504 -12.23 122.87 155.86
N LEU A 505 -11.90 124.00 155.22
CA LEU A 505 -11.57 125.25 155.94
C LEU A 505 -12.79 125.96 156.55
N ILE A 506 -14.00 125.65 156.09
CA ILE A 506 -15.26 126.22 156.61
C ILE A 506 -15.76 125.45 157.84
N ALA A 507 -15.39 124.17 158.00
CA ALA A 507 -15.82 123.36 159.14
C ALA A 507 -15.05 123.67 160.44
N GLU A 508 -13.80 124.13 160.36
CA GLU A 508 -12.98 124.44 161.54
C GLU A 508 -13.20 125.84 162.14
N LEU A 509 -13.96 126.72 161.47
CA LEU A 509 -14.20 128.11 161.90
C LEU A 509 -15.51 128.32 162.68
N THR A 510 -16.25 127.25 162.99
CA THR A 510 -17.51 127.32 163.75
C THR A 510 -17.46 126.43 164.99
N GLU A 511 -17.13 127.10 166.11
CA GLU A 511 -17.64 126.90 167.47
C GLU A 511 -16.82 126.08 168.49
N GLU A 512 -15.88 126.80 169.14
CA GLU A 512 -15.64 126.73 170.59
C GLU A 512 -16.83 127.38 171.40
N HIS A 513 -17.51 126.59 172.25
CA HIS A 513 -18.02 126.79 173.65
C HIS A 513 -18.75 128.10 174.15
N PRO A 514 -19.52 128.16 175.31
CA PRO A 514 -19.62 127.25 176.50
C PRO A 514 -21.01 127.07 177.26
N SER A 515 -21.04 126.06 178.16
CA SER A 515 -21.63 125.97 179.55
C SER A 515 -23.14 125.96 179.92
N SER A 516 -23.53 124.80 180.52
CA SER A 516 -24.05 124.58 181.92
C SER A 516 -25.55 124.61 182.29
N SER A 517 -25.89 123.71 183.25
CA SER A 517 -27.07 123.62 184.16
C SER A 517 -28.23 122.69 183.73
N ARG A 518 -28.91 121.87 184.57
CA ARG A 518 -28.79 121.31 185.94
C ARG A 518 -30.08 120.49 186.19
N ALA A 519 -30.02 119.56 187.14
CA ALA A 519 -31.11 119.09 188.02
C ALA A 519 -32.04 117.92 187.59
N ALA A 520 -31.78 116.77 188.23
CA ALA A 520 -32.66 116.11 189.23
C ALA A 520 -34.12 115.79 188.87
N ARG A 521 -34.40 114.49 188.71
CA ARG A 521 -35.08 113.58 189.66
C ARG A 521 -35.37 112.26 188.91
N THR A 522 -35.12 111.07 189.44
CA THR A 522 -34.84 110.60 190.82
C THR A 522 -33.59 109.77 190.88
#